data_AF-A0A7S4VMW2-F1
#
_entry.id   AF-A0A7S4VMW2-F1
#
_cell.length_a   1.000
_cell.length_b   1.000
_cell.length_c   1.000
_cell.angle_alpha   90.00
_cell.angle_beta   90.00
_cell.angle_gamma   90.00
#
_symmetry.space_group_name_H-M   'P 1'
#
loop_
_entity.id
_entity.type
_entity.pdbx_description
1 polymer ?
#
loop_
_entity_poly.entity_id
_entity_poly.type
_entity_poly.pdbx_seq_one_letter_code
_entity_poly.pdbx_strand_id
1 'polypeptide(L)'
;MCRNFIFDLQLNSKNLADGGPIDEMEYSGDEADNNHLPGAKRRDDGSRKSRVEVLTMQVAFSSTGREWATVSNEGLHVYSLDDDMIFDPILLTEAVTPGAVQSNLRSGQYGTALVMSLHLNEFALIRQVIEDTPYGSIPHVVRSVGPEHLERLLQCVSKCMADSPHVEFYVQWCLELLQTHGMHMEKHRGSFMRAFRAMHKSVQTRHDELKSVSDNNRYTLDFMEDQTKLLLSAD
;
A
#
# COMPACT_ATOMS: atom_id res chain seq x y z
N MET A 1 16.23 12.76 -3.05
CA MET A 1 16.93 13.46 -1.95
C MET A 1 16.65 12.70 -0.65
N CYS A 2 17.32 11.57 -0.45
CA CYS A 2 17.19 10.77 0.76
C CYS A 2 18.22 11.29 1.76
N ARG A 3 17.75 11.89 2.86
CA ARG A 3 18.63 12.32 3.95
C ARG A 3 19.05 11.09 4.74
N ASN A 4 20.36 10.84 4.76
CA ASN A 4 21.04 9.87 5.61
C ASN A 4 20.68 10.12 7.08
N PHE A 5 19.97 9.18 7.69
CA PHE A 5 20.06 8.96 9.12
C PHE A 5 20.99 7.76 9.33
N ILE A 6 22.26 8.05 9.63
CA ILE A 6 23.21 7.05 10.10
C ILE A 6 22.93 6.86 11.58
N PHE A 7 22.39 5.72 11.96
CA PHE A 7 22.51 5.21 13.32
C PHE A 7 23.78 4.34 13.36
N ASP A 8 24.80 4.83 14.06
CA ASP A 8 26.02 4.07 14.33
C ASP A 8 25.69 3.03 15.42
N LEU A 9 25.42 1.79 15.01
CA LEU A 9 25.35 0.65 15.92
C LEU A 9 26.63 -0.17 15.77
N GLN A 10 27.60 0.09 16.65
CA GLN A 10 28.73 -0.81 16.86
C GLN A 10 28.24 -2.09 17.54
N LEU A 11 28.22 -3.21 16.82
CA LEU A 11 27.93 -4.53 17.38
C LEU A 11 29.12 -5.49 17.16
N ASN A 12 29.49 -6.15 18.26
CA ASN A 12 30.65 -7.02 18.43
C ASN A 12 30.40 -8.41 17.80
N SER A 13 31.13 -8.74 16.74
CA SER A 13 30.85 -9.83 15.79
C SER A 13 31.39 -11.22 16.15
N LYS A 14 31.50 -11.55 17.44
CA LYS A 14 32.25 -12.75 17.84
C LYS A 14 31.54 -14.10 17.64
N ASN A 15 30.22 -14.17 17.38
CA ASN A 15 29.48 -15.45 17.29
C ASN A 15 28.34 -15.45 16.24
N LEU A 16 28.63 -15.71 14.95
CA LEU A 16 27.61 -15.93 13.90
C LEU A 16 27.95 -17.19 13.06
N ALA A 17 26.98 -18.05 12.75
CA ALA A 17 27.10 -19.15 11.78
C ALA A 17 25.80 -19.38 10.98
N ASP A 18 25.95 -20.07 9.84
CA ASP A 18 25.14 -20.09 8.60
C ASP A 18 23.67 -20.61 8.64
N GLY A 19 23.06 -20.81 9.82
CA GLY A 19 21.83 -21.61 9.95
C GLY A 19 20.65 -21.05 10.77
N GLY A 20 20.74 -19.84 11.33
CA GLY A 20 19.62 -19.23 12.09
C GLY A 20 19.50 -19.61 13.58
N PRO A 21 18.49 -19.08 14.31
CA PRO A 21 18.36 -19.14 15.78
C PRO A 21 17.90 -20.46 16.39
N ILE A 22 18.46 -20.85 17.55
CA ILE A 22 18.23 -22.15 18.22
C ILE A 22 17.18 -22.06 19.37
N ASP A 23 16.56 -20.90 19.62
CA ASP A 23 15.84 -20.66 20.90
C ASP A 23 14.31 -20.90 20.89
N GLU A 24 13.73 -21.59 19.90
CA GLU A 24 12.29 -21.97 19.89
C GLU A 24 11.99 -23.38 20.45
N MET A 25 12.78 -23.91 21.39
CA MET A 25 12.42 -25.14 22.11
C MET A 25 12.21 -24.88 23.60
N GLU A 26 10.97 -24.58 23.99
CA GLU A 26 10.50 -24.78 25.36
C GLU A 26 10.57 -26.27 25.71
N TYR A 27 11.44 -26.64 26.65
CA TYR A 27 11.35 -27.93 27.34
C TYR A 27 11.00 -27.68 28.80
N SER A 28 9.73 -27.91 29.10
CA SER A 28 9.28 -28.28 30.43
C SER A 28 9.78 -29.70 30.73
N GLY A 29 10.31 -29.92 31.94
CA GLY A 29 10.64 -31.26 32.43
C GLY A 29 12.01 -31.36 33.10
N ASP A 30 11.99 -31.62 34.41
CA ASP A 30 13.12 -32.08 35.19
C ASP A 30 13.79 -33.31 34.53
N GLU A 31 15.04 -33.21 34.08
CA GLU A 31 15.93 -34.37 34.01
C GLU A 31 17.38 -34.02 34.43
N ALA A 32 17.82 -34.78 35.42
CA ALA A 32 19.13 -34.90 36.05
C ALA A 32 20.36 -34.34 35.29
N ASP A 33 21.00 -33.35 35.90
CA ASP A 33 22.39 -32.96 35.66
C ASP A 33 23.35 -34.08 36.06
N ASN A 34 23.55 -35.06 35.17
CA ASN A 34 24.54 -36.14 35.30
C ASN A 34 25.60 -36.06 34.19
N ASN A 35 26.23 -34.89 34.03
CA ASN A 35 27.35 -34.72 33.10
C ASN A 35 28.72 -34.94 33.77
N HIS A 36 28.93 -36.15 34.33
CA HIS A 36 30.23 -36.58 34.85
C HIS A 36 30.84 -37.66 33.93
N LEU A 37 31.74 -37.25 33.04
CA LEU A 37 32.62 -38.18 32.32
C LEU A 37 33.77 -38.61 33.26
N PRO A 38 33.94 -39.90 33.54
CA PRO A 38 34.99 -40.36 34.45
C PRO A 38 36.39 -40.05 33.86
N GLY A 39 37.18 -39.27 34.60
CA GLY A 39 38.57 -38.90 34.22
C GLY A 39 38.77 -37.46 33.74
N ALA A 40 37.72 -36.67 33.54
CA ALA A 40 37.84 -35.27 33.14
C ALA A 40 38.13 -34.35 34.34
N LYS A 41 39.28 -33.65 34.34
CA LYS A 41 39.64 -32.67 35.39
C LYS A 41 38.89 -31.33 35.28
N ARG A 42 38.18 -31.07 34.17
CA ARG A 42 37.43 -29.84 33.94
C ARG A 42 35.97 -30.20 33.67
N ARG A 43 35.05 -29.62 34.44
CA ARG A 43 33.59 -29.78 34.38
C ARG A 43 33.00 -28.91 33.27
N ASP A 44 33.53 -29.00 32.06
CA ASP A 44 32.97 -28.30 30.91
C ASP A 44 32.79 -29.32 29.78
N ASP A 45 31.53 -29.61 29.48
CA ASP A 45 31.06 -30.47 28.40
C ASP A 45 31.55 -29.96 27.02
N GLY A 46 31.88 -28.67 26.89
CA GLY A 46 32.20 -28.08 25.59
C GLY A 46 30.95 -27.72 24.78
N SER A 47 29.75 -28.05 25.25
CA SER A 47 28.48 -27.52 24.75
C SER A 47 28.43 -26.00 24.95
N ARG A 48 28.81 -25.27 23.91
CA ARG A 48 28.54 -23.83 23.82
C ARG A 48 27.08 -23.63 23.43
N LYS A 49 26.20 -23.32 24.39
CA LYS A 49 24.87 -22.77 24.08
C LYS A 49 25.05 -21.32 23.62
N SER A 50 25.15 -21.12 22.30
CA SER A 50 25.09 -19.78 21.72
C SER A 50 23.62 -19.35 21.68
N ARG A 51 23.25 -18.38 22.52
CA ARG A 51 21.99 -17.66 22.32
C ARG A 51 22.08 -16.95 20.99
N VAL A 52 21.07 -17.11 20.14
CA VAL A 52 21.05 -16.41 18.86
C VAL A 52 20.33 -15.09 19.07
N GLU A 53 21.12 -14.02 19.00
CA GLU A 53 20.62 -12.66 19.10
C GLU A 53 20.09 -12.23 17.74
N VAL A 54 18.80 -11.87 17.67
CA VAL A 54 18.20 -11.31 16.45
C VAL A 54 18.62 -9.84 16.38
N LEU A 55 19.36 -9.49 15.32
CA LEU A 55 19.88 -8.14 15.12
C LEU A 55 19.27 -7.53 13.87
N THR A 56 18.72 -6.33 14.00
CA THR A 56 18.21 -5.53 12.89
C THR A 56 19.30 -4.56 12.42
N MET A 57 19.70 -4.67 11.16
CA MET A 57 20.73 -3.83 10.54
C MET A 57 20.17 -2.50 10.02
N GLN A 58 18.99 -2.54 9.37
CA GLN A 58 18.39 -1.36 8.76
C GLN A 58 16.87 -1.48 8.74
N VAL A 59 16.19 -0.33 8.88
CA VAL A 59 14.75 -0.18 8.69
C VAL A 59 14.48 0.84 7.58
N ALA A 60 13.50 0.55 6.71
CA ALA A 60 13.05 1.45 5.66
C ALA A 60 11.52 1.51 5.62
N PHE A 61 10.96 2.71 5.53
CA PHE A 61 9.51 2.91 5.39
C PHE A 61 9.13 3.10 3.93
N SER A 62 8.01 2.50 3.53
CA SER A 62 7.38 2.76 2.24
C SER A 62 6.95 4.22 2.16
N SER A 63 7.07 4.84 0.99
CA SER A 63 6.66 6.23 0.77
C SER A 63 5.16 6.45 1.05
N THR A 64 4.34 5.40 0.94
CA THR A 64 2.92 5.43 1.28
C THR A 64 2.65 5.36 2.79
N GLY A 65 3.65 4.96 3.59
CA GLY A 65 3.54 4.78 5.05
C GLY A 65 2.71 3.57 5.48
N ARG A 66 2.27 2.70 4.55
CA ARG A 66 1.52 1.48 4.87
C ARG A 66 2.40 0.29 5.22
N GLU A 67 3.64 0.34 4.78
CA GLU A 67 4.57 -0.77 4.85
C GLU A 67 5.91 -0.27 5.34
N TRP A 68 6.63 -1.14 6.02
CA TRP A 68 8.03 -0.94 6.36
C TRP A 68 8.75 -2.26 6.24
N ALA A 69 10.03 -2.20 5.93
CA ALA A 69 10.88 -3.36 5.82
C ALA A 69 12.06 -3.23 6.77
N THR A 70 12.50 -4.35 7.30
CA THR A 70 13.71 -4.47 8.10
C THR A 70 14.60 -5.58 7.57
N VAL A 71 15.90 -5.35 7.60
CA VAL A 71 16.91 -6.36 7.29
C VAL A 71 17.50 -6.83 8.60
N SER A 72 17.28 -8.09 8.93
CA SER A 72 17.81 -8.77 10.10
C SER A 72 18.85 -9.84 9.69
N ASN A 73 19.46 -10.49 10.67
CA ASN A 73 20.25 -11.70 10.46
C ASN A 73 19.44 -12.91 9.97
N GLU A 74 18.11 -12.87 10.07
CA GLU A 74 17.21 -13.90 9.55
C GLU A 74 16.75 -13.61 8.11
N GLY A 75 16.81 -12.35 7.69
CA GLY A 75 16.51 -11.96 6.31
C GLY A 75 15.82 -10.61 6.18
N LEU A 76 15.13 -10.42 5.06
CA LEU A 76 14.31 -9.24 4.79
C LEU A 76 12.88 -9.50 5.25
N HIS A 77 12.45 -8.79 6.29
CA HIS A 77 11.06 -8.82 6.75
C HIS A 77 10.34 -7.60 6.20
N VAL A 78 9.26 -7.83 5.46
CA VAL A 78 8.36 -6.77 4.99
C VAL A 78 7.07 -6.85 5.79
N TYR A 79 6.79 -5.79 6.52
CA TYR A 79 5.59 -5.65 7.32
C TYR A 79 4.65 -4.67 6.63
N SER A 80 3.39 -5.07 6.49
CA SER A 80 2.30 -4.23 6.01
C SER A 80 1.24 -4.09 7.09
N LEU A 81 0.56 -2.95 7.13
CA LEU A 81 -0.71 -2.84 7.84
C LEU A 81 -1.76 -3.62 7.05
N ASP A 82 -2.27 -4.71 7.63
CA ASP A 82 -3.42 -5.44 7.08
C ASP A 82 -4.65 -4.53 7.10
N ASP A 83 -5.35 -4.44 5.95
CA ASP A 83 -6.58 -3.67 5.77
C ASP A 83 -7.82 -4.45 6.26
N ASP A 84 -7.64 -5.59 6.91
CA ASP A 84 -8.72 -6.50 7.26
C ASP A 84 -9.61 -5.89 8.36
N MET A 85 -10.74 -5.31 7.90
CA MET A 85 -11.94 -5.00 8.65
C MET A 85 -11.72 -4.42 10.06
N ILE A 86 -11.06 -3.26 10.14
CA ILE A 86 -11.34 -2.37 11.28
C ILE A 86 -12.74 -1.79 11.03
N PHE A 87 -13.75 -2.50 11.53
CA PHE A 87 -15.10 -2.01 11.64
C PHE A 87 -15.08 -0.80 12.57
N ASP A 88 -15.56 0.34 12.09
CA ASP A 88 -15.61 1.57 12.88
C ASP A 88 -17.05 1.76 13.41
N PRO A 89 -17.35 1.34 14.65
CA PRO A 89 -18.71 1.30 15.17
C PRO A 89 -19.28 2.69 15.49
N ILE A 90 -18.46 3.76 15.43
CA ILE A 90 -18.78 5.03 16.09
C ILE A 90 -19.66 5.94 15.20
N LEU A 91 -19.80 5.65 13.91
CA LEU A 91 -20.64 6.40 12.96
C LEU A 91 -21.70 5.55 12.23
N LEU A 92 -21.87 4.28 12.62
CA LEU A 92 -22.84 3.39 11.99
C LEU A 92 -24.21 3.57 12.63
N THR A 93 -25.16 4.17 11.89
CA THR A 93 -26.58 4.11 12.27
C THR A 93 -27.16 2.77 11.83
N GLU A 94 -28.20 2.29 12.52
CA GLU A 94 -28.88 1.00 12.23
C GLU A 94 -29.34 0.87 10.77
N ALA A 95 -29.54 2.00 10.08
CA ALA A 95 -29.94 2.04 8.67
C ALA A 95 -28.80 1.81 7.65
N VAL A 96 -27.53 1.84 8.08
CA VAL A 96 -26.38 1.69 7.17
C VAL A 96 -26.01 0.22 7.04
N THR A 97 -26.55 -0.42 5.99
CA THR A 97 -26.29 -1.83 5.66
C THR A 97 -25.89 -1.99 4.19
N PRO A 98 -25.13 -3.04 3.82
CA PRO A 98 -24.80 -3.32 2.42
C PRO A 98 -26.04 -3.44 1.52
N GLY A 99 -27.14 -4.00 2.03
CA GLY A 99 -28.41 -4.09 1.31
C GLY A 99 -29.03 -2.72 1.01
N ALA A 100 -28.91 -1.77 1.95
CA ALA A 100 -29.36 -0.40 1.75
C ALA A 100 -28.49 0.35 0.73
N VAL A 101 -27.17 0.10 0.69
CA VAL A 101 -26.27 0.63 -0.36
C VAL A 101 -26.73 0.16 -1.74
N GLN A 102 -26.99 -1.14 -1.91
CA GLN A 102 -27.48 -1.69 -3.18
C GLN A 102 -28.85 -1.14 -3.58
N SER A 103 -29.75 -0.92 -2.62
CA SER A 103 -31.05 -0.30 -2.89
C SER A 103 -30.93 1.14 -3.38
N ASN A 104 -30.01 1.92 -2.79
CA ASN A 104 -29.75 3.29 -3.21
C ASN A 104 -29.09 3.35 -4.60
N LEU A 105 -28.16 2.44 -4.89
CA LEU A 105 -27.58 2.29 -6.23
C LEU A 105 -28.65 2.02 -7.29
N ARG A 106 -29.56 1.05 -7.03
CA ARG A 106 -30.69 0.75 -7.92
C ARG A 106 -31.65 1.93 -8.09
N SER A 107 -31.75 2.79 -7.09
CA SER A 107 -32.58 4.00 -7.12
C SER A 107 -31.90 5.22 -7.75
N GLY A 108 -30.65 5.07 -8.24
CA GLY A 108 -29.86 6.17 -8.82
C GLY A 108 -29.34 7.18 -7.81
N GLN A 109 -29.38 6.88 -6.51
CA GLN A 109 -28.91 7.75 -5.42
C GLN A 109 -27.44 7.47 -5.10
N TYR A 110 -26.56 7.74 -6.06
CA TYR A 110 -25.13 7.40 -5.99
C TYR A 110 -24.38 8.09 -4.84
N GLY A 111 -24.70 9.36 -4.55
CA GLY A 111 -24.07 10.11 -3.44
C GLY A 111 -24.33 9.47 -2.08
N THR A 112 -25.60 9.20 -1.79
CA THR A 112 -26.01 8.50 -0.55
C THR A 112 -25.40 7.12 -0.47
N ALA A 113 -25.44 6.35 -1.57
CA ALA A 113 -24.82 5.03 -1.63
C ALA A 113 -23.32 5.07 -1.32
N LEU A 114 -22.60 6.07 -1.85
CA LEU A 114 -21.17 6.23 -1.63
C LEU A 114 -20.86 6.55 -0.17
N VAL A 115 -21.56 7.53 0.42
CA VAL A 115 -21.39 7.88 1.84
C VAL A 115 -21.68 6.66 2.74
N MET A 116 -22.77 5.94 2.49
CA MET A 116 -23.10 4.71 3.22
C MET A 116 -22.02 3.62 3.09
N SER A 117 -21.46 3.42 1.89
CA SER A 117 -20.35 2.47 1.69
C SER A 117 -19.08 2.89 2.43
N LEU A 118 -18.80 4.19 2.49
CA LEU A 118 -17.65 4.75 3.20
C LEU A 118 -17.77 4.62 4.72
N HIS A 119 -19.00 4.68 5.25
CA HIS A 119 -19.30 4.35 6.65
C HIS A 119 -19.06 2.88 6.98
N LEU A 120 -19.47 1.96 6.09
CA LEU A 120 -19.23 0.52 6.27
C LEU A 120 -17.76 0.13 6.21
N ASN A 121 -16.93 0.95 5.55
CA ASN A 121 -15.49 0.72 5.39
C ASN A 121 -15.15 -0.59 4.65
N GLU A 122 -16.07 -1.11 3.83
CA GLU A 122 -15.83 -2.30 3.02
C GLU A 122 -15.28 -1.90 1.66
N PHE A 123 -14.00 -2.17 1.40
CA PHE A 123 -13.34 -1.79 0.15
C PHE A 123 -14.08 -2.32 -1.10
N ALA A 124 -14.53 -3.57 -1.07
CA ALA A 124 -15.26 -4.17 -2.18
C ALA A 124 -16.58 -3.43 -2.48
N LEU A 125 -17.29 -3.00 -1.42
CA LEU A 125 -18.55 -2.27 -1.55
C LEU A 125 -18.33 -0.84 -2.05
N ILE A 126 -17.31 -0.14 -1.52
CA ILE A 126 -16.94 1.20 -1.99
C ILE A 126 -16.53 1.14 -3.47
N ARG A 127 -15.72 0.15 -3.85
CA ARG A 127 -15.34 -0.07 -5.25
C ARG A 127 -16.56 -0.30 -6.14
N GLN A 128 -17.50 -1.14 -5.70
CA GLN A 128 -18.73 -1.38 -6.45
C GLN A 128 -19.51 -0.08 -6.66
N VAL A 129 -19.71 0.73 -5.62
CA VAL A 129 -20.43 2.01 -5.75
C VAL A 129 -19.71 2.97 -6.70
N ILE A 130 -18.37 3.04 -6.61
CA ILE A 130 -17.56 3.87 -7.50
C ILE A 130 -17.77 3.41 -8.95
N GLU A 131 -17.63 2.12 -9.26
CA GLU A 131 -17.73 1.58 -10.62
C GLU A 131 -19.17 1.62 -11.17
N ASP A 132 -20.20 1.50 -10.32
CA ASP A 132 -21.61 1.62 -10.72
C ASP A 132 -22.04 3.09 -10.94
N THR A 133 -21.24 4.07 -10.50
CA THR A 133 -21.55 5.49 -10.68
C THR A 133 -21.30 5.94 -12.12
N PRO A 134 -22.31 6.50 -12.82
CA PRO A 134 -22.15 7.00 -14.18
C PRO A 134 -21.13 8.14 -14.26
N TYR A 135 -20.35 8.19 -15.35
CA TYR A 135 -19.31 9.20 -15.57
C TYR A 135 -19.81 10.65 -15.38
N GLY A 136 -20.97 10.99 -15.96
CA GLY A 136 -21.56 12.33 -15.86
C GLY A 136 -22.05 12.70 -14.46
N SER A 137 -22.22 11.73 -13.56
CA SER A 137 -22.69 11.93 -12.19
C SER A 137 -21.56 12.11 -11.18
N ILE A 138 -20.30 11.80 -11.56
CA ILE A 138 -19.12 11.91 -10.69
C ILE A 138 -19.03 13.28 -9.99
N PRO A 139 -19.16 14.43 -10.69
CA PRO A 139 -19.01 15.74 -10.05
C PRO A 139 -20.07 15.99 -8.97
N HIS A 140 -21.29 15.48 -9.17
CA HIS A 140 -22.39 15.61 -8.21
C HIS A 140 -22.16 14.71 -6.99
N VAL A 141 -21.73 13.48 -7.23
CA VAL A 141 -21.43 12.51 -6.17
C VAL A 141 -20.28 12.98 -5.30
N VAL A 142 -19.18 13.47 -5.88
CA VAL A 142 -18.03 13.98 -5.14
C VAL A 142 -18.40 15.15 -4.22
N ARG A 143 -19.32 16.03 -4.64
CA ARG A 143 -19.81 17.16 -3.81
C ARG A 143 -20.67 16.71 -2.64
N SER A 144 -21.29 15.53 -2.72
CA SER A 144 -22.10 14.99 -1.64
C SER A 144 -21.28 14.38 -0.50
N VAL A 145 -19.99 14.14 -0.72
CA VAL A 145 -19.08 13.53 0.26
C VAL A 145 -18.54 14.59 1.22
N GLY A 146 -18.71 14.37 2.52
CA GLY A 146 -18.18 15.23 3.57
C GLY A 146 -16.67 15.05 3.82
N PRO A 147 -16.01 16.02 4.47
CA PRO A 147 -14.56 16.03 4.69
C PRO A 147 -14.04 14.81 5.46
N GLU A 148 -14.85 14.24 6.35
CA GLU A 148 -14.53 13.08 7.18
C GLU A 148 -14.23 11.81 6.38
N HIS A 149 -14.80 11.67 5.19
CA HIS A 149 -14.61 10.48 4.35
C HIS A 149 -13.63 10.69 3.20
N LEU A 150 -13.15 11.92 2.97
CA LEU A 150 -12.31 12.25 1.82
C LEU A 150 -10.99 11.48 1.80
N GLU A 151 -10.35 11.30 2.94
CA GLU A 151 -9.05 10.61 2.99
C GLU A 151 -9.19 9.14 2.59
N ARG A 152 -10.24 8.48 3.10
CA ARG A 152 -10.59 7.10 2.79
C ARG A 152 -10.99 6.94 1.33
N LEU A 153 -11.84 7.83 0.81
CA LEU A 153 -12.24 7.80 -0.59
C LEU A 153 -11.05 7.97 -1.52
N LEU A 154 -10.15 8.92 -1.25
CA LEU A 154 -8.97 9.17 -2.06
C LEU A 154 -8.03 7.95 -2.08
N GLN A 155 -7.86 7.26 -0.94
CA GLN A 155 -7.09 6.02 -0.87
C GLN A 155 -7.74 4.88 -1.65
N CYS A 156 -9.06 4.74 -1.55
CA CYS A 156 -9.82 3.73 -2.28
C CYS A 156 -9.69 3.93 -3.79
N VAL A 157 -9.92 5.16 -4.28
CA VAL A 157 -9.76 5.53 -5.69
C VAL A 157 -8.35 5.24 -6.18
N SER A 158 -7.33 5.60 -5.39
CA SER A 158 -5.93 5.33 -5.73
C SER A 158 -5.64 3.83 -5.87
N LYS A 159 -6.13 3.02 -4.92
CA LYS A 159 -5.98 1.56 -4.93
C LYS A 159 -6.70 0.94 -6.13
N CYS A 160 -7.95 1.33 -6.38
CA CYS A 160 -8.71 0.81 -7.51
C CYS A 160 -8.07 1.16 -8.87
N MET A 161 -7.52 2.36 -9.03
CA MET A 161 -6.86 2.77 -10.28
C MET A 161 -5.58 1.96 -10.59
N ALA A 162 -4.87 1.51 -9.55
CA ALA A 162 -3.70 0.66 -9.71
C ALA A 162 -4.03 -0.72 -10.28
N ASP A 163 -5.26 -1.22 -10.06
CA ASP A 163 -5.68 -2.57 -10.47
C ASP A 163 -6.69 -2.56 -11.63
N SER A 164 -7.39 -1.45 -11.87
CA SER A 164 -8.48 -1.37 -12.85
C SER A 164 -7.98 -0.96 -14.25
N PRO A 165 -8.60 -1.49 -15.33
CA PRO A 165 -8.36 -1.02 -16.69
C PRO A 165 -8.98 0.35 -17.00
N HIS A 166 -9.88 0.88 -16.16
CA HIS A 166 -10.64 2.12 -16.42
C HIS A 166 -9.85 3.39 -16.08
N VAL A 167 -8.70 3.62 -16.72
CA VAL A 167 -7.78 4.73 -16.36
C VAL A 167 -8.45 6.10 -16.38
N GLU A 168 -9.11 6.48 -17.47
CA GLU A 168 -9.77 7.79 -17.60
C GLU A 168 -10.83 8.00 -16.52
N PHE A 169 -11.61 6.97 -16.22
CA PHE A 169 -12.64 7.01 -15.18
C PHE A 169 -12.06 7.36 -13.81
N TYR A 170 -11.02 6.66 -13.38
CA TYR A 170 -10.38 6.92 -12.08
C TYR A 170 -9.60 8.24 -12.05
N VAL A 171 -9.00 8.65 -13.17
CA VAL A 171 -8.37 9.98 -13.28
C VAL A 171 -9.42 11.08 -13.15
N GLN A 172 -10.61 10.91 -13.73
CA GLN A 172 -11.72 11.86 -13.55
C GLN A 172 -12.16 11.96 -12.09
N TRP A 173 -12.27 10.83 -11.38
CA TRP A 173 -12.53 10.83 -9.93
C TRP A 173 -11.47 11.62 -9.16
N CYS A 174 -10.19 11.42 -9.46
CA CYS A 174 -9.10 12.15 -8.82
C CYS A 174 -9.21 13.66 -9.11
N LEU A 175 -9.48 14.03 -10.36
CA LEU A 175 -9.63 15.42 -10.78
C LEU A 175 -10.78 16.10 -10.04
N GLU A 176 -11.97 15.50 -10.03
CA GLU A 176 -13.16 16.07 -9.37
C GLU A 176 -12.99 16.18 -7.86
N LEU A 177 -12.32 15.21 -7.22
CA LEU A 177 -11.98 15.26 -5.79
C LEU A 177 -11.06 16.46 -5.49
N LEU A 178 -10.03 16.66 -6.30
CA LEU A 178 -9.09 17.77 -6.13
C LEU A 178 -9.74 19.13 -6.43
N GLN A 179 -10.57 19.21 -7.47
CA GLN A 179 -11.26 20.45 -7.83
C GLN A 179 -12.29 20.86 -6.78
N THR A 180 -13.05 19.91 -6.24
CA THR A 180 -14.13 20.18 -5.28
C THR A 180 -13.58 20.42 -3.88
N HIS A 181 -12.63 19.60 -3.42
CA HIS A 181 -12.19 19.56 -2.02
C HIS A 181 -10.74 20.03 -1.80
N GLY A 182 -10.03 20.46 -2.85
CA GLY A 182 -8.61 20.81 -2.79
C GLY A 182 -8.28 21.88 -1.75
N MET A 183 -9.12 22.91 -1.60
CA MET A 183 -8.93 23.95 -0.57
C MET A 183 -9.02 23.41 0.85
N HIS A 184 -9.90 22.42 1.09
CA HIS A 184 -10.02 21.77 2.39
C HIS A 184 -8.81 20.87 2.66
N MET A 185 -8.41 20.09 1.66
CA MET A 185 -7.26 19.19 1.78
C MET A 185 -5.94 19.95 1.98
N GLU A 186 -5.77 21.12 1.36
CA GLU A 186 -4.58 21.95 1.53
C GLU A 186 -4.48 22.50 2.96
N LYS A 187 -5.59 22.95 3.54
CA LYS A 187 -5.64 23.39 4.95
C LYS A 187 -5.26 22.27 5.94
N HIS A 188 -5.56 21.02 5.59
CA HIS A 188 -5.31 19.84 6.42
C HIS A 188 -4.25 18.92 5.80
N ARG A 189 -3.26 19.50 5.08
CA ARG A 189 -2.29 18.78 4.26
C ARG A 189 -1.69 17.56 4.97
N GLY A 190 -1.31 17.72 6.24
CA GLY A 190 -0.70 16.67 7.05
C GLY A 190 -1.49 15.36 7.08
N SER A 191 -2.81 15.43 7.23
CA SER A 191 -3.70 14.25 7.28
C SER A 191 -3.83 13.60 5.91
N PHE A 192 -3.90 14.40 4.84
CA PHE A 192 -4.09 13.89 3.48
C PHE A 192 -2.80 13.44 2.78
N MET A 193 -1.61 13.76 3.33
CA MET A 193 -0.32 13.48 2.69
C MET A 193 -0.15 12.01 2.27
N ARG A 194 -0.66 11.05 3.08
CA ARG A 194 -0.63 9.63 2.76
C ARG A 194 -1.47 9.32 1.53
N ALA A 195 -2.72 9.78 1.52
CA ALA A 195 -3.65 9.58 0.41
C ALA A 195 -3.13 10.24 -0.87
N PHE A 196 -2.55 11.44 -0.77
CA PHE A 196 -1.93 12.13 -1.91
C PHE A 196 -0.75 11.37 -2.50
N ARG A 197 0.13 10.80 -1.67
CA ARG A 197 1.25 9.99 -2.19
C ARG A 197 0.76 8.72 -2.89
N ALA A 198 -0.27 8.07 -2.37
CA ALA A 198 -0.88 6.90 -3.01
C ALA A 198 -1.50 7.27 -4.37
N MET A 199 -2.28 8.35 -4.42
CA MET A 199 -2.88 8.86 -5.66
C MET A 199 -1.81 9.24 -6.67
N HIS A 200 -0.84 10.07 -6.28
CA HIS A 200 0.24 10.51 -7.15
C HIS A 200 1.02 9.34 -7.72
N LYS A 201 1.41 8.37 -6.87
CA LYS A 201 2.10 7.15 -7.34
C LYS A 201 1.27 6.43 -8.40
N SER A 202 -0.02 6.23 -8.14
CA SER A 202 -0.89 5.47 -9.04
C SER A 202 -1.13 6.20 -10.37
N VAL A 203 -1.36 7.53 -10.33
CA VAL A 203 -1.51 8.34 -11.56
C VAL A 203 -0.21 8.34 -12.36
N GLN A 204 0.92 8.56 -11.68
CA GLN A 204 2.22 8.65 -12.33
C GLN A 204 2.61 7.33 -13.00
N THR A 205 2.41 6.20 -12.33
CA THR A 205 2.67 4.88 -12.91
C THR A 205 1.84 4.65 -14.17
N ARG A 206 0.53 4.90 -14.13
CA ARG A 206 -0.34 4.78 -15.32
C ARG A 206 0.05 5.74 -16.44
N HIS A 207 0.44 6.97 -16.09
CA HIS A 207 0.90 7.95 -17.05
C HIS A 207 2.18 7.49 -17.76
N ASP A 208 3.18 7.04 -17.02
CA ASP A 208 4.47 6.60 -17.58
C ASP A 208 4.32 5.37 -18.48
N GLU A 209 3.46 4.41 -18.09
CA GLU A 209 3.10 3.24 -18.90
C GLU A 209 2.48 3.66 -20.25
N LEU A 210 1.43 4.49 -20.21
CA LEU A 210 0.72 4.94 -21.41
C LEU A 210 1.57 5.84 -22.29
N LYS A 211 2.36 6.72 -21.67
CA LYS A 211 3.26 7.64 -22.36
C LYS A 211 4.32 6.89 -23.15
N SER A 212 4.96 5.88 -22.54
CA SER A 212 5.99 5.09 -23.22
C SER A 212 5.46 4.46 -24.50
N VAL A 213 4.29 3.83 -24.44
CA VAL A 213 3.65 3.20 -25.60
C VAL A 213 3.24 4.25 -26.64
N SER A 214 2.62 5.35 -26.21
CA SER A 214 2.12 6.40 -27.10
C SER A 214 3.24 7.12 -27.82
N ASP A 215 4.32 7.46 -27.12
CA ASP A 215 5.49 8.13 -27.69
C ASP A 215 6.21 7.20 -28.69
N ASN A 216 6.41 5.93 -28.35
CA ASN A 216 7.00 4.95 -29.26
C ASN A 216 6.18 4.79 -30.55
N ASN A 217 4.86 4.65 -30.43
CA ASN A 217 3.97 4.54 -31.58
C ASN A 217 4.01 5.81 -32.43
N ARG A 218 3.93 6.99 -31.81
CA ARG A 218 4.00 8.28 -32.52
C ARG A 218 5.30 8.41 -33.29
N TYR A 219 6.45 8.24 -32.64
CA TYR A 219 7.75 8.39 -33.31
C TYR A 219 7.96 7.37 -34.44
N THR A 220 7.46 6.15 -34.27
CA THR A 220 7.51 5.13 -35.32
C THR A 220 6.66 5.52 -36.53
N LEU A 221 5.43 6.00 -36.29
CA LEU A 221 4.54 6.46 -37.36
C LEU A 221 5.09 7.69 -38.07
N ASP A 222 5.60 8.67 -37.33
CA ASP A 222 6.23 9.89 -37.88
C ASP A 222 7.40 9.50 -38.79
N PHE A 223 8.25 8.56 -38.34
CA PHE A 223 9.36 8.07 -39.15
C PHE A 223 8.90 7.37 -40.43
N MET A 224 7.87 6.50 -40.34
CA MET A 224 7.32 5.82 -41.52
C MET A 224 6.70 6.81 -42.52
N GLU A 225 6.03 7.85 -42.01
CA GLU A 225 5.48 8.93 -42.83
C GLU A 225 6.58 9.68 -43.58
N ASP A 226 7.66 10.04 -42.89
CA ASP A 226 8.81 10.74 -43.48
C ASP A 226 9.52 9.89 -44.55
N GLN A 227 9.72 8.59 -44.30
CA GLN A 227 10.29 7.69 -45.30
C GLN A 227 9.39 7.58 -46.54
N THR A 228 8.07 7.51 -46.35
CA THR A 228 7.11 7.41 -47.46
C THR A 228 7.09 8.68 -48.31
N LYS A 229 7.14 9.86 -47.68
CA LYS A 229 7.22 11.16 -48.39
C LYS A 229 8.48 11.24 -49.25
N LEU A 230 9.62 10.79 -48.73
CA LEU A 230 10.88 10.80 -49.48
C LEU A 230 10.80 9.89 -50.72
N LEU A 231 10.26 8.68 -50.58
CA LEU A 231 10.09 7.75 -51.70
C LEU A 231 9.15 8.31 -52.77
N LEU A 232 8.00 8.87 -52.37
CA LEU A 232 7.03 9.46 -53.30
C LEU A 232 7.53 10.75 -53.98
N SER A 233 8.48 11.46 -53.38
CA SER A 233 9.10 12.66 -53.98
C SER A 233 10.24 12.34 -54.95
N ALA A 234 10.68 11.08 -55.00
CA ALA A 234 11.76 10.61 -55.87
C ALA A 234 11.25 10.05 -57.22
N ASP A 235 9.95 9.80 -57.35
CA ASP A 235 9.23 9.46 -58.60
C ASP A 235 8.60 10.71 -59.24
#